data_AF-A0A3R5WHR9-F1
#
_entry.id   AF-A0A3R5WHR9-F1
#
_cell.length_a   1.000
_cell.length_b   1.000
_cell.length_c   1.000
_cell.angle_alpha   90.00
_cell.angle_beta   90.00
_cell.angle_gamma   90.00
#
_symmetry.space_group_name_H-M   'P 1'
#
loop_
_entity.id
_entity.type
_entity.pdbx_description
1 polymer ?
#
loop_
_entity_poly.entity_id
_entity_poly.type
_entity_poly.pdbx_seq_one_letter_code
_entity_poly.pdbx_strand_id
1 'polypeptide(L)'
;MKRNDWMALIATTILMFAVCLSASAKGKRNVERGMTKQEVIAILGEPKLTSFDMYGDKWEYAKYNNLFGDSKYITIFFDRNGKVVQYDTRIIEPNSQTSNVQQPHPTPPLYDGRCDPDGRMDYGYCLDDASFSKLYNKVKKASFDDNKFDLIEVASLGCYYSCAQAVSMMNIFTFGDSKMKALRLMAPHIIDLQNAIIIYQQFNFESEKQKVGEILRSSR
;
A
#
# COMPACT_ATOMS: atom_id res chain seq x y z
N MET A 1 -5.30 -4.77 -67.31
CA MET A 1 -6.14 -5.21 -66.16
C MET A 1 -7.60 -5.01 -66.56
N LYS A 2 -8.44 -6.05 -66.51
CA LYS A 2 -9.85 -5.90 -66.95
C LYS A 2 -10.60 -5.04 -65.93
N ARG A 3 -11.62 -4.32 -66.38
CA ARG A 3 -12.44 -3.43 -65.53
C ARG A 3 -12.98 -4.13 -64.28
N ASN A 4 -13.21 -5.44 -64.37
CA ASN A 4 -13.68 -6.25 -63.25
C ASN A 4 -12.59 -6.56 -62.21
N ASP A 5 -11.32 -6.68 -62.62
CA ASP A 5 -10.19 -6.92 -61.71
C ASP A 5 -9.88 -5.64 -60.89
N TRP A 6 -10.06 -4.47 -61.51
CA TRP A 6 -9.92 -3.16 -60.84
C TRP A 6 -11.02 -2.94 -59.80
N MET A 7 -12.26 -3.32 -60.12
CA MET A 7 -13.39 -3.24 -59.19
C MET A 7 -13.26 -4.22 -58.03
N ALA A 8 -12.71 -5.41 -58.27
CA ALA A 8 -12.41 -6.38 -57.20
C ALA A 8 -11.33 -5.86 -56.25
N LEU A 9 -10.26 -5.24 -56.78
CA LEU A 9 -9.20 -4.64 -55.96
C LEU A 9 -9.74 -3.49 -55.08
N ILE A 10 -10.60 -2.62 -55.65
CA ILE A 10 -11.26 -1.54 -54.92
C ILE A 10 -12.20 -2.10 -53.83
N ALA A 11 -13.00 -3.11 -54.15
CA ALA A 11 -13.90 -3.73 -53.17
C ALA A 11 -13.13 -4.38 -52.00
N THR A 12 -12.02 -5.08 -52.28
CA THR A 12 -11.18 -5.69 -51.23
C THR A 12 -10.48 -4.66 -50.35
N THR A 13 -10.06 -3.53 -50.91
CA THR A 13 -9.45 -2.45 -50.11
C THR A 13 -10.49 -1.74 -49.26
N ILE A 14 -11.69 -1.45 -49.78
CA ILE A 14 -12.78 -0.86 -49.00
C ILE A 14 -13.24 -1.79 -47.87
N LEU A 15 -13.31 -3.11 -48.11
CA LEU A 15 -13.70 -4.09 -47.08
C LEU A 15 -12.63 -4.23 -45.98
N MET A 16 -11.35 -4.15 -46.33
CA MET A 16 -10.24 -4.08 -45.35
C MET A 16 -10.27 -2.80 -44.52
N PHE A 17 -10.65 -1.65 -45.11
CA PHE A 17 -10.85 -0.42 -44.33
C PHE A 17 -12.06 -0.51 -43.40
N ALA A 18 -13.17 -1.12 -43.82
CA ALA A 18 -14.38 -1.25 -43.00
C ALA A 18 -14.18 -2.16 -41.76
N VAL A 19 -13.35 -3.21 -41.86
CA VAL A 19 -13.00 -4.09 -40.72
C VAL A 19 -12.00 -3.41 -39.75
N CYS A 20 -11.28 -2.37 -40.20
CA CYS A 20 -10.36 -1.61 -39.36
C CYS A 20 -11.00 -0.41 -38.64
N LEU A 21 -12.25 -0.03 -38.96
CA LEU A 21 -12.90 1.14 -38.35
C LEU A 21 -13.57 0.89 -36.99
N SER A 22 -13.65 -0.35 -36.49
CA SER A 22 -14.10 -0.62 -35.11
C SER A 22 -13.03 -0.37 -34.04
N ALA A 23 -11.86 0.14 -34.43
CA ALA A 23 -10.74 0.39 -33.53
C ALA A 23 -10.24 1.85 -33.58
N SER A 24 -11.11 2.85 -33.68
CA SER A 24 -10.65 4.25 -33.55
C SER A 24 -11.73 5.24 -33.15
N ALA A 25 -12.08 5.23 -31.86
CA ALA A 25 -12.57 6.41 -31.14
C ALA A 25 -12.40 6.26 -29.62
N LYS A 26 -11.24 5.77 -29.15
CA LYS A 26 -10.88 5.96 -27.73
C LYS A 26 -10.16 7.29 -27.63
N GLY A 27 -10.92 8.35 -27.32
CA GLY A 27 -10.34 9.55 -26.73
C GLY A 27 -9.38 9.16 -25.61
N LYS A 28 -8.32 9.95 -25.40
CA LYS A 28 -7.21 9.66 -24.48
C LYS A 28 -7.75 9.44 -23.05
N ARG A 29 -8.17 8.22 -22.73
CA ARG A 29 -8.71 7.84 -21.42
C ARG A 29 -7.52 7.68 -20.47
N ASN A 30 -7.56 8.39 -19.36
CA ASN A 30 -6.60 8.22 -18.28
C ASN A 30 -7.13 7.17 -17.31
N VAL A 31 -6.23 6.52 -16.58
CA VAL A 31 -6.63 5.68 -15.45
C VAL A 31 -7.07 6.58 -14.31
N GLU A 32 -8.22 6.28 -13.70
CA GLU A 32 -8.79 7.03 -12.58
C GLU A 32 -9.01 6.12 -11.37
N ARG A 33 -9.11 6.75 -10.20
CA ARG A 33 -9.45 6.07 -8.95
C ARG A 33 -10.80 5.35 -9.09
N GLY A 34 -10.88 4.13 -8.57
CA GLY A 34 -12.09 3.30 -8.60
C GLY A 34 -12.28 2.47 -9.88
N MET A 35 -11.42 2.62 -10.89
CA MET A 35 -11.45 1.76 -12.08
C MET A 35 -11.13 0.30 -11.74
N THR A 36 -11.71 -0.63 -12.50
CA THR A 36 -11.42 -2.05 -12.42
C THR A 36 -10.14 -2.42 -13.18
N LYS A 37 -9.56 -3.57 -12.85
CA LYS A 37 -8.46 -4.18 -13.61
C LYS A 37 -8.73 -4.26 -15.12
N GLN A 38 -9.95 -4.62 -15.52
CA GLN A 38 -10.33 -4.72 -16.93
C GLN A 38 -10.37 -3.36 -17.63
N GLU A 39 -10.87 -2.33 -16.95
CA GLU A 39 -10.83 -0.95 -17.46
C GLU A 39 -9.40 -0.44 -17.60
N VAL A 40 -8.52 -0.77 -16.66
CA VAL A 40 -7.09 -0.46 -16.74
C VAL A 40 -6.43 -1.17 -17.92
N ILE A 41 -6.69 -2.47 -18.13
CA ILE A 41 -6.18 -3.22 -19.29
C ILE A 41 -6.68 -2.58 -20.59
N ALA A 42 -7.95 -2.18 -20.63
CA ALA A 42 -8.53 -1.53 -21.79
C ALA A 42 -7.90 -0.16 -22.13
N ILE A 43 -7.17 0.46 -21.20
CA ILE A 43 -6.47 1.75 -21.36
C ILE A 43 -4.97 1.55 -21.57
N LEU A 44 -4.32 0.71 -20.78
CA LEU A 44 -2.86 0.57 -20.72
C LEU A 44 -2.32 -0.69 -21.41
N GLY A 45 -3.18 -1.67 -21.71
CA GLY A 45 -2.78 -3.01 -22.13
C GLY A 45 -2.51 -3.92 -20.94
N GLU A 46 -1.90 -5.08 -21.18
CA GLU A 46 -1.49 -6.01 -20.13
C GLU A 46 -0.29 -5.46 -19.33
N PRO A 47 -0.24 -5.69 -18.01
CA PRO A 47 0.89 -5.27 -17.18
C PRO A 47 2.15 -6.07 -17.50
N LYS A 48 3.30 -5.43 -17.33
CA LYS A 48 4.61 -6.10 -17.49
C LYS A 48 4.92 -6.97 -16.29
N LEU A 49 4.60 -6.48 -15.09
CA LEU A 49 4.78 -7.19 -13.83
C LEU A 49 3.52 -7.04 -12.99
N THR A 50 3.21 -8.10 -12.24
CA THR A 50 2.13 -8.11 -11.26
C THR A 50 2.65 -8.68 -9.95
N SER A 51 2.18 -8.13 -8.84
CA SER A 51 2.50 -8.55 -7.47
C SER A 51 1.30 -8.22 -6.57
N PHE A 52 1.26 -8.75 -5.36
CA PHE A 52 0.21 -8.46 -4.39
C PHE A 52 0.75 -8.46 -2.96
N ASP A 53 0.04 -7.77 -2.07
CA ASP A 53 0.27 -7.75 -0.64
C ASP A 53 -1.06 -7.80 0.13
N MET A 54 -1.03 -7.52 1.44
CA MET A 54 -2.25 -7.54 2.26
C MET A 54 -3.24 -6.41 1.92
N TYR A 55 -2.83 -5.37 1.21
CA TYR A 55 -3.66 -4.22 0.83
C TYR A 55 -4.29 -4.38 -0.55
N GLY A 56 -3.65 -5.15 -1.44
CA GLY A 56 -4.23 -5.61 -2.69
C GLY A 56 -3.18 -5.87 -3.76
N ASP A 57 -3.49 -5.57 -5.02
CA ASP A 57 -2.62 -5.88 -6.14
C ASP A 57 -1.82 -4.66 -6.60
N LYS A 58 -0.57 -4.89 -7.01
CA LYS A 58 0.29 -3.90 -7.64
C LYS A 58 0.66 -4.34 -9.04
N TRP A 59 0.36 -3.49 -10.03
CA TRP A 59 0.69 -3.70 -11.43
C TRP A 59 1.67 -2.65 -11.94
N GLU A 60 2.63 -3.09 -12.75
CA GLU A 60 3.67 -2.23 -13.29
C GLU A 60 3.74 -2.32 -14.82
N TYR A 61 3.89 -1.16 -15.46
CA TYR A 61 3.96 -1.01 -16.90
C TYR A 61 5.21 -0.23 -17.29
N ALA A 62 5.81 -0.60 -18.43
CA ALA A 62 6.86 0.18 -19.07
C ALA A 62 6.40 0.55 -20.49
N LYS A 63 6.20 1.84 -20.74
CA LYS A 63 5.86 2.39 -22.05
C LYS A 63 7.09 3.08 -22.63
N TYR A 64 7.76 2.40 -23.56
CA TYR A 64 8.91 2.95 -24.28
C TYR A 64 8.42 3.70 -25.51
N ASN A 65 8.96 4.88 -25.75
CA ASN A 65 8.62 5.69 -26.92
C ASN A 65 9.90 5.98 -27.70
N ASN A 66 10.01 5.38 -28.89
CA ASN A 66 11.28 5.31 -29.64
C ASN A 66 11.46 6.43 -30.69
N LEU A 67 10.49 7.32 -30.85
CA LEU A 67 10.49 8.31 -31.93
C LEU A 67 10.44 9.74 -31.40
N PHE A 68 9.40 10.13 -30.65
CA PHE A 68 9.33 11.42 -29.96
C PHE A 68 8.41 11.31 -28.72
N GLY A 69 8.98 11.54 -27.54
CA GLY A 69 8.28 11.58 -26.25
C GLY A 69 8.96 10.71 -25.18
N ASP A 70 8.72 11.04 -23.91
CA ASP A 70 9.38 10.36 -22.80
C ASP A 70 8.92 8.91 -22.67
N SER A 71 9.89 7.99 -22.49
CA SER A 71 9.59 6.65 -21.99
C SER A 71 9.10 6.76 -20.55
N LYS A 72 8.13 5.95 -20.15
CA LYS A 72 7.48 6.07 -18.83
C LYS A 72 7.36 4.72 -18.15
N TYR A 73 7.53 4.73 -16.84
CA TYR A 73 7.19 3.63 -15.96
C TYR A 73 5.94 4.01 -15.17
N ILE A 74 4.94 3.13 -15.16
CA ILE A 74 3.65 3.37 -14.51
C ILE A 74 3.44 2.29 -13.46
N THR A 75 3.04 2.69 -12.26
CA THR A 75 2.68 1.79 -11.16
C THR A 75 1.24 2.04 -10.76
N ILE A 76 0.45 0.97 -10.62
CA ILE A 76 -0.96 1.04 -10.23
C ILE A 76 -1.18 0.11 -9.04
N PHE A 77 -1.86 0.59 -8.01
CA PHE A 77 -2.33 -0.24 -6.90
C PHE A 77 -3.84 -0.39 -6.94
N PHE A 78 -4.30 -1.60 -6.69
CA PHE A 78 -5.69 -1.98 -6.53
C PHE A 78 -5.96 -2.38 -5.09
N ASP A 79 -7.14 -2.03 -4.57
CA ASP A 79 -7.62 -2.59 -3.30
C ASP A 79 -8.00 -4.08 -3.45
N ARG A 80 -8.40 -4.70 -2.33
CA ARG A 80 -8.89 -6.08 -2.28
C ARG A 80 -10.14 -6.35 -3.14
N ASN A 81 -10.87 -5.31 -3.53
CA ASN A 81 -12.04 -5.41 -4.43
C ASN A 81 -11.64 -5.24 -5.90
N GLY A 82 -10.35 -5.12 -6.21
CA GLY A 82 -9.82 -4.96 -7.56
C GLY A 82 -10.07 -3.57 -8.15
N LYS A 83 -10.20 -2.54 -7.30
CA LYS A 83 -10.43 -1.14 -7.69
C LYS A 83 -9.16 -0.31 -7.54
N VAL A 84 -8.87 0.56 -8.52
CA VAL A 84 -7.69 1.43 -8.49
C VAL A 84 -7.74 2.37 -7.29
N VAL A 85 -6.72 2.33 -6.44
CA VAL A 85 -6.56 3.22 -5.29
C VAL A 85 -5.37 4.17 -5.43
N GLN A 86 -4.39 3.82 -6.27
CA GLN A 86 -3.20 4.63 -6.53
C GLN A 86 -2.71 4.46 -7.98
N TYR A 87 -2.22 5.54 -8.58
CA TYR A 87 -1.68 5.60 -9.94
C TYR A 87 -0.49 6.56 -9.96
N ASP A 88 0.70 6.05 -10.25
CA ASP A 88 1.94 6.82 -10.31
C ASP A 88 2.62 6.67 -11.67
N THR A 89 3.26 7.74 -12.16
CA THR A 89 4.00 7.75 -13.42
C THR A 89 5.34 8.44 -13.25
N ARG A 90 6.42 7.79 -13.70
CA ARG A 90 7.78 8.37 -13.75
C ARG A 90 8.34 8.31 -15.18
N ILE A 91 9.14 9.32 -15.55
CA ILE A 91 9.87 9.34 -16.82
C ILE A 91 11.11 8.44 -16.70
N ILE A 92 11.39 7.67 -17.75
CA ILE A 92 12.59 6.84 -17.92
C ILE A 92 13.53 7.63 -18.84
N GLU A 93 14.59 8.20 -18.27
CA GLU A 93 15.60 8.92 -19.05
C GLU A 93 16.50 7.92 -19.82
N PRO A 94 16.81 8.17 -21.11
CA PRO A 94 17.55 7.21 -21.94
C PRO A 94 19.01 6.95 -21.51
N ASN A 95 19.58 7.76 -20.61
CA ASN A 95 20.95 7.60 -20.15
C ASN A 95 21.07 7.93 -18.65
N SER A 96 20.98 6.90 -17.82
CA SER A 96 21.55 6.90 -16.47
C SER A 96 22.27 5.59 -16.22
N GLN A 97 23.34 5.36 -17.01
CA GLN A 97 24.54 4.73 -16.47
C GLN A 97 25.34 5.80 -15.73
N THR A 98 24.87 6.21 -14.57
CA THR A 98 25.67 6.95 -13.60
C THR A 98 25.45 6.30 -12.26
N SER A 99 26.51 5.70 -11.75
CA SER A 99 26.60 5.22 -10.38
C SER A 99 26.04 6.27 -9.43
N ASN A 100 25.15 5.82 -8.54
CA ASN A 100 24.66 6.56 -7.39
C ASN A 100 25.83 7.20 -6.62
N VAL A 101 26.09 8.48 -6.81
CA VAL A 101 26.81 9.32 -5.84
C VAL A 101 26.08 10.66 -5.78
N GLN A 102 25.04 10.71 -4.98
CA GLN A 102 24.32 11.94 -4.67
C GLN A 102 25.22 12.79 -3.76
N GLN A 103 25.53 14.03 -4.19
CA GLN A 103 26.30 14.97 -3.39
C GLN A 103 25.55 15.32 -2.09
N PRO A 104 26.22 15.33 -0.93
CA PRO A 104 25.57 15.55 0.36
C PRO A 104 25.20 17.02 0.53
N HIS A 105 23.90 17.30 0.56
CA HIS A 105 23.39 18.53 1.16
C HIS A 105 23.63 18.48 2.68
N PRO A 106 23.92 19.61 3.36
CA PRO A 106 24.21 19.63 4.78
C PRO A 106 23.00 19.11 5.58
N THR A 107 23.17 17.93 6.16
CA THR A 107 22.18 17.27 7.02
C THR A 107 22.08 17.98 8.38
N PRO A 108 20.87 18.29 8.87
CA PRO A 108 20.63 18.59 10.28
C PRO A 108 21.16 17.46 11.18
N PRO A 109 21.50 17.74 12.45
CA PRO A 109 22.17 16.78 13.32
C PRO A 109 21.34 15.50 13.47
N LEU A 110 22.03 14.37 13.27
CA LEU A 110 21.51 13.01 13.35
C LEU A 110 20.83 12.77 14.69
N TYR A 111 19.51 12.67 14.69
CA TYR A 111 18.78 12.01 15.76
C TYR A 111 18.95 10.50 15.56
N ASP A 112 19.58 9.82 16.51
CA ASP A 112 19.68 8.36 16.47
C ASP A 112 18.27 7.77 16.52
N GLY A 113 17.91 7.06 15.46
CA GLY A 113 16.54 6.58 15.32
C GLY A 113 16.26 6.20 13.88
N ARG A 114 17.16 5.40 13.30
CA ARG A 114 16.97 4.55 12.12
C ARG A 114 15.67 4.80 11.35
N CYS A 115 15.65 5.87 10.56
CA CYS A 115 14.70 6.04 9.47
C CYS A 115 15.49 5.75 8.19
N ASP A 116 15.11 4.70 7.47
CA ASP A 116 15.74 4.37 6.19
C ASP A 116 15.59 5.53 5.20
N PRO A 117 16.58 5.77 4.32
CA PRO A 117 16.65 6.97 3.48
C PRO A 117 15.62 7.01 2.34
N ASP A 118 14.88 5.91 2.13
CA ASP A 118 14.10 5.70 0.90
C ASP A 118 12.62 6.10 1.02
N GLY A 119 12.22 6.77 2.11
CA GLY A 119 10.92 7.42 2.23
C GLY A 119 9.68 6.51 2.11
N ARG A 120 9.87 5.18 2.04
CA ARG A 120 8.79 4.21 2.18
C ARG A 120 8.47 4.10 3.66
N MET A 121 7.51 4.93 4.10
CA MET A 121 6.77 4.60 5.31
C MET A 121 6.13 3.24 5.08
N ASP A 122 6.66 2.24 5.76
CA ASP A 122 6.31 0.84 5.58
C ASP A 122 4.97 0.58 6.28
N TYR A 123 3.89 1.08 5.67
CA TYR A 123 2.53 1.06 6.21
C TYR A 123 1.96 -0.36 6.42
N GLY A 124 2.73 -1.41 6.11
CA GLY A 124 2.34 -2.81 6.18
C GLY A 124 3.02 -3.68 7.23
N TYR A 125 3.99 -3.14 7.98
CA TYR A 125 4.77 -3.93 8.93
C TYR A 125 4.66 -3.35 10.33
N CYS A 126 4.64 -4.24 11.31
CA CYS A 126 4.74 -3.83 12.69
C CYS A 126 6.15 -3.31 12.98
N LEU A 127 6.31 -2.58 14.07
CA LEU A 127 7.63 -2.15 14.55
C LEU A 127 8.61 -3.32 14.57
N ASP A 128 9.85 -3.11 14.13
CA ASP A 128 10.92 -4.07 14.34
C ASP A 128 11.26 -4.18 15.84
N ASP A 129 11.93 -5.26 16.24
CA ASP A 129 12.19 -5.56 17.65
C ASP A 129 12.97 -4.45 18.37
N ALA A 130 13.89 -3.76 17.70
CA ALA A 130 14.67 -2.70 18.32
C ALA A 130 13.82 -1.45 18.55
N SER A 131 13.04 -1.05 17.55
CA SER A 131 12.11 0.08 17.63
C SER A 131 11.00 -0.17 18.66
N PHE A 132 10.41 -1.36 18.65
CA PHE A 132 9.42 -1.77 19.65
C PHE A 132 10.01 -1.77 21.05
N SER A 133 11.22 -2.30 21.24
CA SER A 133 11.90 -2.31 22.54
C SER A 133 12.13 -0.90 23.09
N LYS A 134 12.46 0.08 22.23
CA LYS A 134 12.59 1.49 22.65
C LYS A 134 11.25 2.04 23.15
N LEU A 135 10.18 1.85 22.38
CA LEU A 135 8.83 2.32 22.74
C LEU A 135 8.33 1.63 24.02
N TYR A 136 8.37 0.30 24.06
CA TYR A 136 7.95 -0.51 25.20
C TYR A 136 8.63 -0.06 26.50
N ASN A 137 9.95 0.15 26.46
CA ASN A 137 10.69 0.59 27.65
C ASN A 137 10.33 2.02 28.08
N LYS A 138 10.01 2.93 27.14
CA LYS A 138 9.51 4.27 27.48
C LYS A 138 8.16 4.20 28.18
N VAL A 139 7.21 3.45 27.62
CA VAL A 139 5.87 3.25 28.22
C VAL A 139 6.00 2.59 29.59
N LYS A 140 6.79 1.52 29.69
CA LYS A 140 6.99 0.78 30.94
C LYS A 140 7.56 1.65 32.06
N LYS A 141 8.49 2.57 31.74
CA LYS A 141 9.14 3.46 32.72
C LYS A 141 8.29 4.66 33.16
N ALA A 142 7.24 5.03 32.43
CA ALA A 142 6.38 6.14 32.84
C ALA A 142 5.71 5.86 34.20
N SER A 143 5.66 6.87 35.08
CA SER A 143 5.25 6.69 36.48
C SER A 143 3.74 6.48 36.67
N PHE A 144 2.91 7.07 35.81
CA PHE A 144 1.45 7.01 35.91
C PHE A 144 0.85 6.37 34.67
N ASP A 145 -0.25 5.62 34.86
CA ASP A 145 -0.96 4.93 33.77
C ASP A 145 -1.44 5.91 32.70
N ASP A 146 -1.89 7.11 33.07
CA ASP A 146 -2.29 8.13 32.09
C ASP A 146 -1.14 8.51 31.15
N ASN A 147 0.07 8.74 31.69
CA ASN A 147 1.25 8.99 30.86
C ASN A 147 1.61 7.79 29.97
N LYS A 148 1.34 6.55 30.43
CA LYS A 148 1.52 5.35 29.59
C LYS A 148 0.54 5.35 28.43
N PHE A 149 -0.72 5.68 28.69
CA PHE A 149 -1.75 5.78 27.65
C PHE A 149 -1.41 6.87 26.64
N ASP A 150 -1.00 8.07 27.09
CA ASP A 150 -0.59 9.16 26.20
C ASP A 150 0.55 8.74 25.27
N LEU A 151 1.56 8.03 25.80
CA LEU A 151 2.66 7.52 24.99
C LEU A 151 2.22 6.49 23.96
N ILE A 152 1.28 5.61 24.31
CA ILE A 152 0.72 4.60 23.39
C ILE A 152 -0.12 5.30 22.31
N GLU A 153 -0.95 6.27 22.68
CA GLU A 153 -1.79 7.04 21.75
C GLU A 153 -0.93 7.79 20.74
N VAL A 154 0.05 8.56 21.23
CA VAL A 154 0.97 9.32 20.37
C VAL A 154 1.78 8.41 19.45
N ALA A 155 2.26 7.27 19.96
CA ALA A 155 2.97 6.30 19.12
C ALA A 155 2.06 5.71 18.03
N SER A 156 0.79 5.45 18.36
CA SER A 156 -0.19 4.86 17.44
C SER A 156 -0.62 5.81 16.32
N LEU A 157 -0.25 7.10 16.37
CA LEU A 157 -0.43 8.03 15.24
C LEU A 157 0.38 7.63 13.99
N GLY A 158 1.45 6.84 14.15
CA GLY A 158 2.31 6.43 13.03
C GLY A 158 2.91 5.02 13.13
N CYS A 159 2.74 4.33 14.26
CA CYS A 159 3.26 2.97 14.45
C CYS A 159 2.18 1.92 14.24
N TYR A 160 2.57 0.80 13.65
CA TYR A 160 1.77 -0.42 13.56
C TYR A 160 2.33 -1.51 14.47
N TYR A 161 1.47 -2.42 14.92
CA TYR A 161 1.81 -3.44 15.92
C TYR A 161 1.40 -4.83 15.45
N SER A 162 2.18 -5.84 15.85
CA SER A 162 1.67 -7.21 15.85
C SER A 162 0.77 -7.44 17.07
N CYS A 163 -0.07 -8.47 17.04
CA CYS A 163 -0.85 -8.91 18.19
C CYS A 163 0.07 -9.21 19.38
N ALA A 164 1.27 -9.76 19.15
CA ALA A 164 2.23 -10.07 20.22
C ALA A 164 2.81 -8.81 20.87
N GLN A 165 3.09 -7.79 20.06
CA GLN A 165 3.52 -6.47 20.54
C GLN A 165 2.40 -5.76 21.31
N ALA A 166 1.17 -5.81 20.80
CA ALA A 166 0.00 -5.30 21.49
C ALA A 166 -0.19 -5.98 22.85
N VAL A 167 -0.13 -7.31 22.92
CA VAL A 167 -0.19 -8.07 24.18
C VAL A 167 0.92 -7.66 25.15
N SER A 168 2.15 -7.50 24.63
CA SER A 168 3.28 -7.05 25.44
C SER A 168 3.01 -5.67 26.06
N MET A 169 2.49 -4.72 25.28
CA MET A 169 2.13 -3.37 25.74
C MET A 169 0.97 -3.40 26.75
N MET A 170 -0.08 -4.19 26.48
CA MET A 170 -1.19 -4.42 27.42
C MET A 170 -0.68 -4.93 28.77
N ASN A 171 0.28 -5.86 28.76
CA ASN A 171 0.83 -6.47 29.97
C ASN A 171 1.76 -5.55 30.78
N ILE A 172 1.97 -4.30 30.36
CA ILE A 172 2.52 -3.26 31.25
C ILE A 172 1.53 -2.91 32.36
N PHE A 173 0.23 -3.06 32.10
CA PHE A 173 -0.84 -2.74 33.03
C PHE A 173 -1.28 -3.97 33.83
N THR A 174 -1.50 -3.79 35.12
CA THR A 174 -1.91 -4.88 36.03
C THR A 174 -3.39 -5.24 35.88
N PHE A 175 -4.26 -4.24 35.72
CA PHE A 175 -5.72 -4.41 35.77
C PHE A 175 -6.35 -4.56 34.39
N GLY A 176 -7.39 -5.40 34.29
CA GLY A 176 -8.09 -5.72 33.03
C GLY A 176 -8.61 -4.48 32.29
N ASP A 177 -9.19 -3.51 33.02
CA ASP A 177 -9.70 -2.27 32.41
C ASP A 177 -8.58 -1.44 31.76
N SER A 178 -7.43 -1.34 32.41
CA SER A 178 -6.25 -0.66 31.84
C SER A 178 -5.70 -1.41 30.63
N LYS A 179 -5.66 -2.75 30.66
CA LYS A 179 -5.32 -3.57 29.49
C LYS A 179 -6.28 -3.34 28.33
N MET A 180 -7.58 -3.26 28.61
CA MET A 180 -8.62 -2.99 27.63
C MET A 180 -8.47 -1.59 27.01
N LYS A 181 -8.15 -0.58 27.82
CA LYS A 181 -7.88 0.78 27.32
C LYS A 181 -6.64 0.82 26.43
N ALA A 182 -5.54 0.15 26.81
CA ALA A 182 -4.35 0.03 25.98
C ALA A 182 -4.67 -0.64 24.63
N LEU A 183 -5.44 -1.73 24.65
CA LEU A 183 -5.89 -2.40 23.43
C LEU A 183 -6.69 -1.45 22.53
N ARG A 184 -7.63 -0.66 23.07
CA ARG A 184 -8.42 0.30 22.28
C ARG A 184 -7.55 1.30 21.52
N LEU A 185 -6.48 1.80 22.14
CA LEU A 185 -5.56 2.75 21.52
C LEU A 185 -4.77 2.11 20.36
N MET A 186 -4.41 0.83 20.48
CA MET A 186 -3.58 0.14 19.48
C MET A 186 -4.40 -0.59 18.40
N ALA A 187 -5.64 -0.98 18.69
CA ALA A 187 -6.44 -1.87 17.83
C ALA A 187 -6.55 -1.44 16.35
N PRO A 188 -6.73 -0.15 16.01
CA PRO A 188 -6.75 0.29 14.61
C PRO A 188 -5.45 -0.04 13.87
N HIS A 189 -4.33 -0.12 14.58
CA HIS A 189 -2.98 -0.25 14.04
C HIS A 189 -2.38 -1.66 14.21
N ILE A 190 -3.17 -2.65 14.63
CA ILE A 190 -2.75 -4.06 14.67
C ILE A 190 -2.80 -4.64 13.24
N ILE A 191 -1.75 -5.28 12.75
CA ILE A 191 -1.68 -5.73 11.35
C ILE A 191 -1.98 -7.22 11.13
N ASP A 192 -1.82 -8.07 12.13
CA ASP A 192 -1.90 -9.53 12.03
C ASP A 192 -3.08 -10.12 12.82
N LEU A 193 -4.30 -9.60 12.58
CA LEU A 193 -5.52 -10.02 13.29
C LEU A 193 -5.84 -11.52 13.22
N GLN A 194 -5.29 -12.26 12.26
CA GLN A 194 -5.37 -13.73 12.24
C GLN A 194 -4.80 -14.36 13.53
N ASN A 195 -3.90 -13.65 14.22
CA ASN A 195 -3.29 -14.05 15.49
C ASN A 195 -4.02 -13.49 16.71
N ALA A 196 -5.18 -12.82 16.55
CA ALA A 196 -5.86 -12.12 17.64
C ALA A 196 -6.22 -13.00 18.85
N ILE A 197 -6.22 -14.33 18.70
CA ILE A 197 -6.45 -15.28 19.80
C ILE A 197 -5.58 -14.98 21.03
N ILE A 198 -4.33 -14.53 20.85
CA ILE A 198 -3.42 -14.22 21.96
C ILE A 198 -3.84 -12.98 22.75
N ILE A 199 -4.61 -12.08 22.13
CA ILE A 199 -5.22 -10.91 22.80
C ILE A 199 -6.40 -11.36 23.66
N TYR A 200 -7.27 -12.24 23.15
CA TYR A 200 -8.38 -12.80 23.92
C TYR A 200 -7.89 -13.57 25.15
N GLN A 201 -6.77 -14.28 25.04
CA GLN A 201 -6.16 -15.03 26.14
C GLN A 201 -5.65 -14.13 27.29
N GLN A 202 -5.60 -12.81 27.12
CA GLN A 202 -5.26 -11.88 28.21
C GLN A 202 -6.41 -11.62 29.19
N PHE A 203 -7.62 -12.10 28.87
CA PHE A 203 -8.83 -11.89 29.65
C PHE A 203 -9.48 -13.22 30.03
N ASN A 204 -9.89 -13.34 31.29
CA ASN A 204 -10.45 -14.59 31.82
C ASN A 204 -11.96 -14.67 31.67
N PHE A 205 -12.65 -13.53 31.71
CA PHE A 205 -14.11 -13.48 31.66
C PHE A 205 -14.62 -13.39 30.22
N GLU A 206 -15.66 -14.16 29.89
CA GLU A 206 -16.24 -14.15 28.54
C GLU A 206 -16.81 -12.77 28.15
N SER A 207 -17.33 -12.01 29.12
CA SER A 207 -17.79 -10.65 28.89
C SER A 207 -16.66 -9.69 28.48
N GLU A 208 -15.43 -9.90 28.96
CA GLU A 208 -14.27 -9.14 28.52
C GLU A 208 -13.82 -9.57 27.12
N LYS A 209 -13.82 -10.88 26.84
CA LYS A 209 -13.51 -11.41 25.51
C LYS A 209 -14.50 -10.89 24.46
N GLN A 210 -15.78 -10.77 24.79
CA GLN A 210 -16.76 -10.13 23.91
C GLN A 210 -16.38 -8.67 23.60
N LYS A 211 -16.01 -7.89 24.62
CA LYS A 211 -15.54 -6.51 24.44
C LYS A 211 -14.28 -6.42 23.57
N VAL A 212 -13.34 -7.37 23.73
CA VAL A 212 -12.16 -7.47 22.85
C VAL A 212 -12.59 -7.63 21.39
N GLY A 213 -13.51 -8.56 21.12
CA GLY A 213 -14.03 -8.78 19.77
C GLY A 213 -14.73 -7.56 19.19
N GLU A 214 -15.51 -6.84 20.00
CA GLU A 214 -16.13 -5.57 19.59
C GLU A 214 -15.10 -4.50 19.22
N ILE A 215 -14.07 -4.31 20.05
CA ILE A 215 -12.97 -3.37 19.78
C ILE A 215 -12.32 -3.71 18.45
N LEU A 216 -11.83 -4.95 18.29
CA LEU A 216 -11.09 -5.36 17.09
C LEU A 216 -11.94 -5.26 15.81
N ARG A 217 -13.25 -5.52 15.90
CA ARG A 217 -14.18 -5.39 14.76
C ARG A 217 -14.48 -3.93 14.41
N SER A 218 -14.60 -3.05 15.41
CA SER A 218 -14.92 -1.63 15.22
C SER A 218 -13.74 -0.80 14.72
N SER A 219 -12.51 -1.29 14.89
CA SER A 219 -11.27 -0.62 14.48
C SER A 219 -10.89 -0.91 13.01
N ARG A 220 -11.86 -1.22 12.16
CA ARG A 220 -11.70 -1.59 10.75
C ARG A 220 -12.67 -0.84 9.84
#